data_AF-A0A2T0VWY4-F1
#
_entry.id   AF-A0A2T0VWY4-F1
#
_cell.length_a   1.000
_cell.length_b   1.000
_cell.length_c   1.000
_cell.angle_alpha   90.00
_cell.angle_beta   90.00
_cell.angle_gamma   90.00
#
_symmetry.space_group_name_H-M   'P 1'
#
loop_
_entity.id
_entity.type
_entity.pdbx_description
1 polymer ?
#
loop_
_entity_poly.entity_id
_entity_poly.type
_entity_poly.pdbx_seq_one_letter_code
_entity_poly.pdbx_strand_id
1 'polypeptide(L)'
;MEEYYNAGKIRAIGVINFYPNRFIDIAEFSEITPKLNQVETHVFNQQVEAQKIMQEYNTQIESWGPFAEGKNDFFTNETLKIIGEKYGNDFDIKPKRKLIFLSL
;
A
#
# COMPACT_ATOMS: atom_id res chain seq x y z
N MET A 1 -2.54 5.19 21.01
CA MET A 1 -3.33 4.42 20.02
C MET A 1 -3.75 3.07 20.60
N GLU A 2 -2.84 2.33 21.23
CA GLU A 2 -3.12 1.02 21.84
C GLU A 2 -4.25 1.05 22.87
N GLU A 3 -4.30 2.08 23.73
CA GLU A 3 -5.41 2.29 24.65
C GLU A 3 -6.79 2.36 23.96
N TYR A 4 -6.86 3.00 22.79
CA TYR A 4 -8.11 3.10 22.02
C TYR A 4 -8.50 1.76 21.39
N TYR A 5 -7.51 0.98 20.96
CA TYR A 5 -7.74 -0.38 20.46
C TYR A 5 -8.21 -1.30 21.58
N ASN A 6 -7.54 -1.28 22.74
CA ASN A 6 -7.89 -2.07 23.92
C ASN A 6 -9.26 -1.67 24.50
N ALA A 7 -9.63 -0.39 24.40
CA ALA A 7 -10.96 0.10 24.75
C ALA A 7 -12.04 -0.21 23.69
N GLY A 8 -11.69 -0.89 22.59
CA GLY A 8 -12.61 -1.26 21.51
C GLY A 8 -13.10 -0.08 20.66
N LYS A 9 -12.46 1.09 20.75
CA LYS A 9 -12.86 2.30 20.01
C LYS A 9 -12.39 2.29 18.55
N ILE A 10 -11.33 1.55 18.26
CA ILE A 10 -10.78 1.34 16.92
C ILE A 10 -10.53 -0.15 16.71
N ARG A 11 -10.64 -0.63 15.47
CA ARG A 11 -10.50 -2.06 15.14
C ARG A 11 -9.10 -2.48 14.72
N ALA A 12 -8.24 -1.50 14.41
CA ALA A 12 -6.87 -1.72 13.97
C ALA A 12 -6.05 -0.46 14.24
N ILE A 13 -4.75 -0.64 14.38
CA ILE A 13 -3.74 0.43 14.41
C ILE A 13 -2.82 0.17 13.23
N GLY A 14 -2.42 1.22 12.53
CA GLY A 14 -1.49 1.15 11.41
C GLY A 14 -0.50 2.31 11.45
N VAL A 15 0.45 2.27 10.52
CA VAL A 15 1.44 3.32 10.29
C VAL A 15 1.42 3.74 8.82
N ILE A 16 2.08 4.85 8.50
CA ILE A 16 2.17 5.36 7.13
C ILE A 16 3.61 5.79 6.84
N ASN A 17 4.15 5.40 5.69
CA ASN A 17 5.49 5.72 5.21
C ASN A 17 6.62 5.25 6.14
N PHE A 18 6.45 4.08 6.78
CA PHE A 18 7.52 3.46 7.57
C PHE A 18 8.41 2.60 6.67
N TYR A 19 9.70 2.95 6.62
CA TYR A 19 10.73 2.09 6.03
C TYR A 19 10.98 0.84 6.90
N PRO A 20 11.54 -0.25 6.35
CA PRO A 20 11.60 -1.53 7.05
C PRO A 20 12.31 -1.48 8.41
N ASN A 21 13.43 -0.76 8.51
CA ASN A 21 14.14 -0.58 9.78
C ASN A 21 13.27 0.12 10.84
N ARG A 22 12.59 1.22 10.47
CA ARG A 22 11.70 1.96 11.38
C ARG A 22 10.45 1.17 11.73
N PHE A 23 9.99 0.33 10.82
CA PHE A 23 8.88 -0.57 11.05
C PHE A 23 9.25 -1.65 12.07
N ILE A 24 10.42 -2.28 11.93
CA ILE A 24 10.92 -3.25 12.91
C ILE A 24 11.00 -2.60 14.29
N ASP A 25 11.57 -1.39 14.39
CA ASP A 25 11.64 -0.66 15.66
C ASP A 25 10.24 -0.54 16.30
N ILE A 26 9.24 -0.02 15.59
CA ILE A 26 7.91 0.15 16.19
C ILE A 26 7.21 -1.18 16.46
N ALA A 27 7.41 -2.20 15.62
CA ALA A 27 6.79 -3.50 15.76
C ALA A 27 7.31 -4.29 16.96
N GLU A 28 8.61 -4.18 17.27
CA GLU A 28 9.27 -4.85 18.40
C GLU A 28 8.99 -4.15 19.75
N PHE A 29 8.74 -2.85 19.74
CA PHE A 29 8.55 -2.05 20.96
C PHE A 29 7.08 -1.67 21.25
N SER A 30 6.12 -2.13 20.45
CA SER A 30 4.69 -1.92 20.69
C SER A 30 4.04 -3.20 21.23
N GLU A 31 3.05 -3.07 22.12
CA GLU A 31 2.23 -4.20 22.57
C GLU A 31 1.36 -4.73 21.41
N ILE A 32 0.90 -3.82 20.55
CA ILE A 32 0.10 -4.13 19.37
C ILE A 32 0.93 -3.83 18.12
N THR A 33 1.39 -4.88 17.45
CA THR A 33 2.02 -4.77 16.13
C THR A 33 1.08 -4.05 15.14
N PRO A 34 1.55 -3.02 14.42
CA PRO A 34 0.74 -2.34 13.42
C PRO A 34 0.15 -3.33 12.42
N LYS A 35 -1.15 -3.24 12.13
CA LYS A 35 -1.84 -4.16 11.21
C LYS A 35 -1.65 -3.80 9.75
N LEU A 36 -1.31 -2.54 9.48
CA LEU A 36 -0.97 -2.09 8.14
C LEU A 36 0.10 -1.00 8.16
N ASN A 37 0.82 -0.90 7.05
CA ASN A 37 1.70 0.22 6.72
C ASN A 37 1.27 0.77 5.35
N GLN A 38 0.70 1.97 5.33
CA GLN A 38 0.34 2.63 4.08
C GLN A 38 1.61 3.25 3.47
N VAL A 39 2.00 2.86 2.26
CA VAL A 39 3.22 3.32 1.58
C VAL A 39 2.95 3.54 0.09
N GLU A 40 3.85 4.27 -0.59
CA GLU A 40 3.79 4.35 -2.04
C GLU A 40 4.14 2.97 -2.61
N THR A 41 3.19 2.31 -3.25
CA THR A 41 3.47 1.06 -3.95
C THR A 41 2.69 0.94 -5.25
N HIS A 42 3.41 0.61 -6.33
CA HIS A 42 2.91 0.46 -7.69
C HIS A 42 3.93 -0.32 -8.53
N VAL A 43 3.63 -0.58 -9.80
CA VAL A 43 4.49 -1.42 -10.66
C VAL A 43 5.95 -0.93 -10.77
N PHE A 44 6.17 0.39 -10.67
CA PHE A 44 7.50 1.01 -10.65
C PHE A 44 8.15 1.14 -9.26
N ASN A 45 7.40 0.92 -8.18
CA ASN A 45 7.87 0.98 -6.79
C ASN A 45 7.20 -0.15 -6.00
N GLN A 46 7.68 -1.38 -6.15
CA GLN A 46 6.96 -2.56 -5.68
C GLN A 46 7.12 -2.85 -4.18
N GLN A 47 7.99 -2.12 -3.48
CA GLN A 47 8.23 -2.32 -2.04
C GLN A 47 8.65 -3.77 -1.67
N VAL A 48 9.41 -4.46 -2.52
CA VAL A 48 9.69 -5.91 -2.39
C VAL A 48 10.32 -6.29 -1.05
N GLU A 49 11.32 -5.55 -0.58
CA GLU A 49 11.97 -5.82 0.70
C GLU A 49 11.05 -5.49 1.88
N ALA A 50 10.40 -4.32 1.84
CA ALA A 50 9.43 -3.95 2.85
C ALA A 50 8.30 -4.98 2.95
N GLN A 51 7.79 -5.48 1.83
CA GLN A 51 6.73 -6.49 1.81
C GLN A 51 7.13 -7.78 2.51
N LYS A 52 8.37 -8.26 2.33
CA LYS A 52 8.88 -9.45 3.03
C LYS A 52 8.86 -9.24 4.55
N ILE A 53 9.40 -8.12 5.00
CA ILE A 53 9.43 -7.79 6.43
C ILE A 53 8.00 -7.66 6.97
N MET A 54 7.12 -6.92 6.30
CA MET A 54 5.73 -6.76 6.76
C MET A 54 5.00 -8.11 6.86
N GLN A 55 5.27 -9.07 5.97
CA GLN A 55 4.71 -10.43 6.05
C GLN A 55 5.15 -11.18 7.31
N GLU A 56 6.41 -11.05 7.73
CA GLU A 56 6.93 -11.67 8.96
C GLU A 56 6.16 -11.18 10.22
N TYR A 57 5.73 -9.92 10.22
CA TYR A 57 4.95 -9.30 11.30
C TYR A 57 3.43 -9.38 11.10
N ASN A 58 2.93 -10.13 10.12
CA ASN A 58 1.50 -10.18 9.75
C ASN A 58 0.89 -8.78 9.51
N THR A 59 1.66 -7.90 8.89
CA THR A 59 1.29 -6.51 8.57
C THR A 59 1.00 -6.37 7.09
N GLN A 60 -0.09 -5.67 6.75
CA GLN A 60 -0.49 -5.44 5.37
C GLN A 60 0.12 -4.15 4.81
N ILE A 61 0.65 -4.19 3.59
CA ILE A 61 0.94 -2.95 2.84
C ILE A 61 -0.34 -2.42 2.22
N GLU A 62 -0.61 -1.13 2.39
CA GLU A 62 -1.67 -0.41 1.69
C GLU A 62 -1.07 0.65 0.75
N SER A 63 -1.52 0.71 -0.51
CA SER A 63 -1.01 1.69 -1.47
C SER A 63 -1.75 3.01 -1.37
N TRP A 64 -1.01 4.12 -1.22
CA TRP A 64 -1.57 5.47 -1.44
C TRP A 64 -1.40 5.99 -2.88
N GLY A 65 -0.67 5.29 -3.74
CA GLY A 65 -0.35 5.73 -5.12
C GLY A 65 -0.30 4.58 -6.14
N PRO A 66 -1.32 3.71 -6.26
CA PRO A 66 -1.23 2.45 -7.00
C PRO A 66 -0.96 2.59 -8.50
N PHE A 67 -1.22 3.78 -9.07
CA PHE A 67 -1.00 4.10 -10.48
C PHE A 67 0.14 5.10 -10.69
N ALA A 68 1.05 5.26 -9.72
CA ALA A 68 2.12 6.26 -9.74
C ALA A 68 1.63 7.69 -10.05
N GLU A 69 0.39 8.02 -9.68
CA GLU A 69 -0.31 9.26 -10.04
C GLU A 69 -0.36 9.56 -11.56
N GLY A 70 -0.17 8.53 -12.40
CA GLY A 70 -0.05 8.66 -13.86
C GLY A 70 1.34 9.05 -14.36
N LYS A 71 2.35 9.14 -13.48
CA LYS A 71 3.75 9.39 -13.85
C LYS A 71 4.35 8.19 -14.61
N ASN A 72 5.51 8.40 -15.24
CA ASN A 72 6.26 7.37 -15.96
C ASN A 72 5.44 6.67 -17.04
N ASP A 73 4.58 7.42 -17.75
CA ASP A 73 3.76 6.91 -18.84
C ASP A 73 2.92 5.69 -18.42
N PHE A 74 2.47 5.62 -17.15
CA PHE A 74 1.82 4.46 -16.56
C PHE A 74 0.68 3.92 -17.44
N PHE A 75 -0.22 4.80 -17.89
CA PHE A 75 -1.39 4.43 -18.69
C PHE A 75 -1.04 4.14 -20.16
N THR A 76 0.16 4.51 -20.60
CA THR A 76 0.65 4.27 -21.96
C THR A 76 1.70 3.17 -22.05
N ASN A 77 2.11 2.60 -20.91
CA ASN A 77 3.12 1.55 -20.82
C ASN A 77 2.73 0.32 -21.65
N GLU A 78 3.56 -0.04 -22.63
CA GLU A 78 3.27 -1.12 -23.58
C GLU A 78 3.07 -2.48 -22.89
N THR A 79 3.90 -2.80 -21.89
CA THR A 79 3.76 -4.05 -21.14
C THR A 79 2.42 -4.14 -20.42
N LEU A 80 2.00 -3.05 -19.76
CA LEU A 80 0.71 -3.02 -19.07
C LEU A 80 -0.47 -3.13 -20.05
N LYS A 81 -0.38 -2.50 -21.23
CA LYS A 81 -1.40 -2.62 -22.28
C LYS A 81 -1.54 -4.03 -22.81
N ILE A 82 -0.42 -4.70 -23.17
CA ILE A 82 -0.42 -6.09 -23.66
C ILE A 82 -1.07 -7.02 -22.62
N ILE A 83 -0.77 -6.83 -21.33
CA ILE A 83 -1.39 -7.60 -20.26
C ILE A 83 -2.89 -7.31 -20.16
N GLY A 84 -3.30 -6.04 -20.24
CA GLY A 84 -4.71 -5.65 -20.23
C GLY A 84 -5.52 -6.28 -21.35
N GLU A 85 -5.04 -6.13 -22.59
CA GLU A 85 -5.65 -6.68 -23.81
C GLU A 85 -5.85 -8.19 -23.72
N LYS A 86 -4.84 -8.92 -23.21
CA LYS A 86 -4.90 -10.39 -23.04
C LYS A 86 -6.10 -10.84 -22.18
N TYR A 87 -6.52 -10.04 -21.20
CA TYR A 87 -7.60 -10.40 -20.28
C TYR A 87 -8.91 -9.64 -20.55
N GLY A 88 -9.02 -8.93 -21.68
CA GLY A 88 -10.22 -8.16 -22.02
C GLY A 88 -10.46 -6.94 -21.12
N ASN A 89 -9.45 -6.51 -20.39
CA ASN A 89 -9.48 -5.30 -19.59
C ASN A 89 -8.78 -4.20 -20.39
N ASP A 90 -9.56 -3.36 -21.07
CA ASP A 90 -9.01 -2.25 -21.83
C ASP A 90 -8.34 -1.26 -20.85
N PHE A 91 -7.02 -1.09 -21.02
CA PHE A 91 -6.23 -0.09 -20.29
C PHE A 91 -6.38 1.31 -20.91
N ASP A 92 -7.31 1.51 -21.87
CA ASP A 92 -7.81 2.81 -22.30
C ASP A 92 -8.61 3.50 -21.17
N ILE A 93 -7.87 3.79 -20.10
CA ILE A 93 -8.32 4.51 -18.93
C ILE A 93 -8.36 5.97 -19.37
N LYS A 94 -9.46 6.39 -20.02
CA LYS A 94 -9.99 7.74 -19.78
C LYS A 94 -9.88 7.96 -18.28
N PRO A 95 -9.35 9.09 -17.78
CA PRO A 95 -8.99 9.28 -16.37
C PRO A 95 -10.22 9.12 -15.46
N LYS A 96 -10.60 7.87 -15.20
CA LYS A 96 -11.77 7.49 -14.44
C LYS A 96 -11.25 7.31 -13.03
N ARG A 97 -11.41 8.42 -12.30
CA ARG A 97 -11.35 8.55 -10.84
C ARG A 97 -9.92 8.46 -10.27
N LYS A 98 -9.25 9.63 -10.34
CA LYS A 98 -8.53 10.19 -9.19
C LYS A 98 -9.36 9.96 -7.92
N LEU A 99 -8.70 9.64 -6.81
CA LEU A 99 -9.23 9.27 -5.49
C LEU A 99 -9.55 7.78 -5.33
N ILE A 100 -8.51 7.00 -5.04
CA ILE A 100 -8.55 6.14 -3.86
C ILE A 100 -7.93 6.98 -2.75
N PHE A 101 -8.70 7.91 -2.18
CA PHE A 101 -8.39 8.48 -0.87
C PHE A 101 -9.15 7.60 0.12
N LEU A 102 -8.45 6.71 0.82
CA LEU A 102 -8.98 6.17 2.06
C LEU A 102 -8.93 7.30 3.10
N SER A 103 -10.03 8.03 3.22
CA SER A 103 -10.31 8.77 4.45
C SER A 103 -10.54 7.75 5.57
N LEU A 104 -9.73 7.87 6.62
CA LEU A 104 -9.91 7.23 7.93
C LEU A 104 -11.34 7.37 8.48
#